data_AF-A0C7T7-F1
#
_entry.id   AF-A0C7T7-F1
#
_cell.length_a   1.000
_cell.length_b   1.000
_cell.length_c   1.000
_cell.angle_alpha   90.00
_cell.angle_beta   90.00
_cell.angle_gamma   90.00
#
_symmetry.space_group_name_H-M   'P 1'
#
loop_
_entity.id
_entity.type
_entity.pdbx_description
1 polymer ?
#
loop_
_entity_poly.entity_id
_entity_poly.type
_entity_poly.pdbx_seq_one_letter_code
_entity_poly.pdbx_strand_id
1 'polypeptide(L)'
;MEEQQQQNYSDLVNQEVSQQNKPIKWEVEGKMPQTRVGQMKKEAVYIFWFEFLGTFMLTFSIYASNNNLFVFSCAYGMLILVAQNQKCSFNPAITTVLSGNDKGLWVSVAIASQFGGAFLASMLGFFCFKNYVNDVPYLSQTSIEEYFAVIIGEILGSLILTAGFLFQYDDLMDFTSDRLEHSIIISGLYGVGRTLSYVAKSSLNPAIAMGLVFFECCKDGHWARFWNLWIYTGLPFVGAFISLTLIRILYKDCYEKQIKAGLKY
;
A
#
# COMPACT_ATOMS: atom_id res chain seq x y z
N MET A 1 -32.31 9.21 35.60
CA MET A 1 -31.65 10.50 35.31
C MET A 1 -30.16 10.30 35.05
N GLU A 2 -29.46 9.49 35.87
CA GLU A 2 -28.05 9.12 35.63
C GLU A 2 -27.81 8.28 34.36
N GLU A 3 -28.70 7.33 34.04
CA GLU A 3 -28.60 6.53 32.80
C GLU A 3 -28.72 7.37 31.52
N GLN A 4 -29.56 8.41 31.54
CA GLN A 4 -29.68 9.35 30.42
C GLN A 4 -28.45 10.25 30.28
N GLN A 5 -27.77 10.58 31.37
CA GLN A 5 -26.51 11.34 31.31
C GLN A 5 -25.34 10.48 30.80
N GLN A 6 -25.29 9.20 31.19
CA GLN A 6 -24.27 8.27 30.68
C GLN A 6 -24.44 8.01 29.19
N GLN A 7 -25.67 7.76 28.71
CA GLN A 7 -25.95 7.59 27.27
C GLN A 7 -25.53 8.82 26.45
N ASN A 8 -25.90 10.01 26.90
CA ASN A 8 -25.57 11.26 26.21
C ASN A 8 -24.04 11.52 26.17
N TYR A 9 -23.32 11.12 27.22
CA TYR A 9 -21.86 11.24 27.25
C TYR A 9 -21.18 10.25 26.31
N SER A 10 -21.64 8.99 26.27
CA SER A 10 -21.14 8.00 25.31
C SER A 10 -21.42 8.40 23.86
N ASP A 11 -22.58 8.98 23.58
CA ASP A 11 -22.93 9.44 22.22
C ASP A 11 -22.08 10.63 21.78
N LEU A 12 -21.78 11.56 22.70
CA LEU A 12 -20.86 12.69 22.46
C LEU A 12 -19.42 12.22 22.20
N VAL A 13 -18.91 11.29 23.00
CA VAL A 13 -17.57 10.71 22.80
C VAL A 13 -17.50 9.94 21.48
N ASN A 14 -18.53 9.17 21.13
CA ASN A 14 -18.59 8.47 19.85
C ASN A 14 -18.69 9.43 18.65
N GLN A 15 -19.36 10.58 18.80
CA GLN A 15 -19.37 11.62 17.77
C GLN A 15 -18.02 12.34 17.62
N GLU A 16 -17.32 12.63 18.72
CA GLU A 16 -16.00 13.27 18.67
C GLU A 16 -14.94 12.33 18.06
N VAL A 17 -14.95 11.04 18.43
CA VAL A 17 -14.05 10.03 17.87
C VAL A 17 -14.32 9.81 16.38
N SER A 18 -15.58 9.75 15.96
CA SER A 18 -15.94 9.59 14.53
C SER A 18 -15.69 10.85 13.69
N GLN A 19 -15.63 12.04 14.29
CA GLN A 19 -15.21 13.26 13.60
C GLN A 19 -13.68 13.41 13.50
N GLN A 20 -12.91 12.98 14.51
CA GLN A 20 -11.44 13.01 14.46
C GLN A 20 -10.85 11.92 13.54
N ASN A 21 -11.53 10.79 13.37
CA ASN A 21 -11.02 9.65 12.61
C ASN A 21 -11.34 9.65 11.12
N LYS A 22 -12.27 10.49 10.64
CA LYS A 22 -12.49 10.63 9.19
C LYS A 22 -11.19 11.06 8.50
N PRO A 23 -10.84 10.53 7.32
CA PRO A 23 -9.72 11.03 6.54
C PRO A 23 -9.89 12.54 6.38
N ILE A 24 -8.85 13.31 6.70
CA ILE A 24 -8.91 14.78 6.59
C ILE A 24 -9.15 15.09 5.12
N LYS A 25 -10.39 15.44 4.77
CA LYS A 25 -10.67 16.20 3.56
C LYS A 25 -10.04 17.56 3.80
N TRP A 26 -8.89 17.79 3.15
CA TRP A 26 -8.21 19.08 3.18
C TRP A 26 -9.07 20.12 2.43
N GLU A 27 -10.12 20.61 3.09
CA GLU A 27 -10.68 21.91 2.72
C GLU A 27 -9.72 22.96 3.27
N VAL A 28 -8.95 23.56 2.37
CA VAL A 28 -7.95 24.57 2.70
C VAL A 28 -8.66 25.84 3.16
N GLU A 29 -9.01 25.91 4.43
CA GLU A 29 -9.38 27.17 5.09
C GLU A 29 -8.12 28.02 5.23
N GLY A 30 -7.91 28.90 4.25
CA GLY A 30 -6.79 29.83 4.25
C GLY A 30 -6.84 30.77 3.07
N LYS A 31 -7.40 31.97 3.31
CA LYS A 31 -7.54 33.09 2.37
C LYS A 31 -6.25 33.38 1.59
N MET A 32 -6.13 32.81 0.39
CA MET A 32 -5.39 33.35 -0.76
C MET A 32 -5.96 32.69 -2.02
N PRO A 33 -6.01 33.39 -3.18
CA PRO A 33 -6.41 32.77 -4.43
C PRO A 33 -5.29 31.81 -4.86
N GLN A 34 -5.28 30.60 -4.28
CA GLN A 34 -4.40 29.54 -4.74
C GLN A 34 -4.91 29.10 -6.09
N THR A 35 -4.13 29.35 -7.14
CA THR A 35 -4.38 28.74 -8.43
C THR A 35 -4.42 27.22 -8.24
N ARG A 36 -5.31 26.52 -8.95
CA ARG A 36 -5.43 25.05 -8.94
C ARG A 36 -4.07 24.35 -9.06
N VAL A 37 -3.13 24.97 -9.79
CA VAL A 37 -1.73 24.52 -9.96
C VAL A 37 -0.92 24.56 -8.66
N GLY A 38 -1.08 25.58 -7.82
CA GLY A 38 -0.38 25.69 -6.54
C GLY A 38 -0.81 24.63 -5.53
N GLN A 39 -2.10 24.29 -5.50
CA GLN A 39 -2.63 23.20 -4.66
C GLN A 39 -2.10 21.83 -5.10
N MET A 40 -2.16 21.54 -6.41
CA MET A 40 -1.63 20.28 -6.96
C MET A 40 -0.14 20.09 -6.66
N LYS A 41 0.67 21.16 -6.69
CA LYS A 41 2.09 21.09 -6.35
C LYS A 41 2.33 20.77 -4.88
N LYS A 42 1.60 21.41 -3.95
CA LYS A 42 1.72 21.13 -2.51
C LYS A 42 1.34 19.70 -2.18
N GLU A 43 0.24 19.22 -2.76
CA GLU A 43 -0.21 17.83 -2.61
C GLU A 43 0.82 16.84 -3.16
N ALA A 44 1.35 17.08 -4.35
CA ALA A 44 2.39 16.22 -4.93
C ALA A 44 3.66 16.15 -4.06
N VAL A 45 4.08 17.27 -3.46
CA VAL A 45 5.24 17.29 -2.54
C VAL A 45 4.95 16.52 -1.25
N TYR A 46 3.74 16.63 -0.70
CA TYR A 46 3.32 15.83 0.45
C TYR A 46 3.38 14.35 0.12
N ILE A 47 2.74 13.95 -0.99
CA ILE A 47 2.69 12.56 -1.46
C ILE A 47 4.10 12.04 -1.71
N PHE A 48 4.96 12.82 -2.36
CA PHE A 48 6.36 12.46 -2.57
C PHE A 48 7.05 12.06 -1.27
N TRP A 49 6.98 12.88 -0.23
CA TRP A 49 7.70 12.61 1.02
C TRP A 49 7.13 11.42 1.77
N PHE A 50 5.81 11.29 1.85
CA PHE A 50 5.19 10.14 2.51
C PHE A 50 5.50 8.85 1.76
N GLU A 51 5.27 8.82 0.45
CA GLU A 51 5.51 7.64 -0.37
C GLU A 51 7.00 7.24 -0.39
N PHE A 52 7.90 8.23 -0.50
CA PHE A 52 9.35 7.99 -0.43
C PHE A 52 9.77 7.43 0.94
N LEU A 53 9.45 8.12 2.03
CA LEU A 53 9.88 7.72 3.38
C LEU A 53 9.18 6.44 3.85
N GLY A 54 7.90 6.27 3.52
CA GLY A 54 7.14 5.09 3.86
C GLY A 54 7.66 3.85 3.14
N THR A 55 7.85 3.90 1.82
CA THR A 55 8.45 2.78 1.09
C THR A 55 9.90 2.54 1.52
N PHE A 56 10.67 3.61 1.81
CA PHE A 56 12.00 3.47 2.40
C PHE A 56 11.98 2.71 3.73
N MET A 57 11.14 3.11 4.68
CA MET A 57 11.05 2.47 6.00
C MET A 57 10.56 1.03 5.88
N LEU A 58 9.59 0.79 4.99
CA LEU A 58 9.09 -0.54 4.70
C LEU A 58 10.21 -1.42 4.16
N THR A 59 10.89 -1.04 3.08
CA THR A 59 12.02 -1.80 2.53
C THR A 59 13.15 -1.97 3.54
N PHE A 60 13.51 -0.94 4.32
CA PHE A 60 14.54 -1.02 5.34
C PHE A 60 14.18 -2.04 6.43
N SER A 61 12.89 -2.15 6.78
CA SER A 61 12.43 -3.13 7.76
C SER A 61 12.60 -4.59 7.29
N ILE A 62 12.70 -4.86 5.98
CA ILE A 62 13.08 -6.19 5.47
C ILE A 62 14.48 -6.56 5.96
N TYR A 63 15.43 -5.63 5.85
CA TYR A 63 16.79 -5.85 6.36
C TYR A 63 16.80 -5.92 7.89
N ALA A 64 16.15 -4.97 8.56
CA ALA A 64 16.17 -4.87 10.03
C ALA A 64 15.49 -6.07 10.73
N SER A 65 14.49 -6.69 10.09
CA SER A 65 13.74 -7.80 10.64
C SER A 65 14.15 -9.18 10.10
N ASN A 66 15.17 -9.23 9.24
CA ASN A 66 15.52 -10.44 8.49
C ASN A 66 14.30 -11.03 7.75
N ASN A 67 13.58 -10.17 7.04
CA ASN A 67 12.36 -10.49 6.30
C ASN A 67 11.27 -11.19 7.13
N ASN A 68 11.18 -10.89 8.43
CA ASN A 68 10.13 -11.42 9.28
C ASN A 68 8.76 -10.91 8.82
N LEU A 69 7.90 -11.85 8.45
CA LEU A 69 6.55 -11.58 7.94
C LEU A 69 5.72 -10.69 8.86
N PHE A 70 5.71 -11.00 10.16
CA PHE A 70 4.91 -10.30 11.15
C PHE A 70 5.41 -8.86 11.34
N VAL A 71 6.72 -8.67 11.54
CA VAL A 71 7.32 -7.34 11.72
C VAL A 71 7.06 -6.47 10.49
N PHE A 72 7.22 -7.02 9.29
CA PHE A 72 6.98 -6.30 8.06
C PHE A 72 5.50 -5.91 7.88
N SER A 73 4.58 -6.79 8.27
CA SER A 73 3.15 -6.50 8.25
C SER A 73 2.79 -5.38 9.22
N CYS A 74 3.28 -5.44 10.46
CA CYS A 74 3.10 -4.38 11.45
C CYS A 74 3.71 -3.05 11.01
N ALA A 75 4.91 -3.08 10.41
CA ALA A 75 5.54 -1.88 9.86
C ALA A 75 4.66 -1.23 8.79
N TYR A 76 4.08 -2.03 7.90
CA TYR A 76 3.16 -1.52 6.88
C TYR A 76 1.89 -0.92 7.49
N GLY A 77 1.27 -1.60 8.47
CA GLY A 77 0.12 -1.05 9.21
C GLY A 77 0.44 0.29 9.87
N MET A 78 1.57 0.40 10.58
CA MET A 78 1.99 1.66 11.20
C MET A 78 2.19 2.79 10.18
N LEU A 79 2.75 2.49 9.00
CA LEU A 79 2.90 3.48 7.95
C LEU A 79 1.53 3.95 7.43
N ILE A 80 0.57 3.05 7.24
CA ILE A 80 -0.80 3.39 6.85
C ILE A 80 -1.49 4.25 7.91
N LEU A 81 -1.31 3.92 9.19
CA LEU A 81 -1.83 4.70 10.31
C LEU A 81 -1.29 6.14 10.31
N VAL A 82 0.00 6.32 10.02
CA VAL A 82 0.68 7.63 10.03
C VAL A 82 0.41 8.44 8.77
N ALA A 83 0.21 7.80 7.61
CA ALA A 83 0.07 8.50 6.33
C ALA A 83 -1.14 9.44 6.28
N GLN A 84 -2.21 9.11 7.02
CA GLN A 84 -3.48 9.84 7.15
C GLN A 84 -4.18 10.23 5.83
N ASN A 85 -3.63 9.85 4.68
CA ASN A 85 -4.06 10.22 3.35
C ASN A 85 -4.26 8.94 2.53
N GLN A 86 -5.46 8.78 1.98
CA GLN A 86 -5.88 7.61 1.20
C GLN A 86 -5.04 7.40 -0.07
N LYS A 87 -4.34 8.44 -0.55
CA LYS A 87 -3.43 8.39 -1.71
C LYS A 87 -2.07 7.78 -1.39
N CYS A 88 -1.74 7.60 -0.11
CA CYS A 88 -0.47 7.03 0.33
C CYS A 88 -0.61 5.52 0.54
N SER A 89 -0.13 4.74 -0.41
CA SER A 89 -0.22 3.27 -0.37
C SER A 89 1.13 2.58 -0.24
N PHE A 90 2.24 3.29 -0.48
CA PHE A 90 3.60 2.73 -0.45
C PHE A 90 3.81 1.56 -1.41
N ASN A 91 2.90 1.36 -2.37
CA ASN A 91 2.88 0.23 -3.31
C ASN A 91 2.35 0.68 -4.69
N PRO A 92 3.13 0.55 -5.78
CA PRO A 92 2.73 1.00 -7.11
C PRO A 92 1.46 0.34 -7.65
N ALA A 93 1.25 -0.96 -7.37
CA ALA A 93 0.09 -1.70 -7.86
C ALA A 93 -1.20 -1.16 -7.22
N ILE A 94 -1.16 -0.90 -5.92
CA ILE A 94 -2.29 -0.33 -5.17
C ILE A 94 -2.52 1.12 -5.57
N THR A 95 -1.47 1.93 -5.67
CA THR A 95 -1.54 3.34 -6.13
C THR A 95 -2.26 3.43 -7.47
N THR A 96 -1.92 2.54 -8.39
CA THR A 96 -2.50 2.51 -9.74
C THR A 96 -3.99 2.21 -9.71
N VAL A 97 -4.41 1.26 -8.89
CA VAL A 97 -5.83 0.89 -8.76
C VAL A 97 -6.63 1.97 -8.03
N LEU A 98 -6.09 2.52 -6.94
CA LEU A 98 -6.73 3.61 -6.18
C LEU A 98 -6.82 4.91 -6.96
N SER A 99 -5.88 5.17 -7.89
CA SER A 99 -5.99 6.34 -8.76
C SER A 99 -7.20 6.29 -9.70
N GLY A 100 -7.75 5.09 -9.98
CA GLY A 100 -8.90 4.93 -10.86
C GLY A 100 -8.66 5.55 -12.24
N ASN A 101 -9.43 6.57 -12.57
CA ASN A 101 -9.28 7.32 -13.83
C ASN A 101 -8.42 8.59 -13.68
N ASP A 102 -7.99 8.93 -12.47
CA ASP A 102 -7.12 10.07 -12.22
C ASP A 102 -5.72 9.79 -12.76
N LYS A 103 -5.30 10.56 -13.75
CA LYS A 103 -3.94 10.52 -14.32
C LYS A 103 -3.11 11.73 -13.87
N GLY A 104 -3.47 12.31 -12.74
CA GLY A 104 -2.84 13.49 -12.18
C GLY A 104 -1.36 13.27 -11.85
N LEU A 105 -0.63 14.39 -11.76
CA LEU A 105 0.79 14.43 -11.42
C LEU A 105 1.14 13.63 -10.16
N TRP A 106 0.23 13.56 -9.20
CA TRP A 106 0.45 12.86 -7.94
C TRP A 106 0.70 11.35 -8.10
N VAL A 107 0.06 10.69 -9.07
CA VAL A 107 0.22 9.24 -9.31
C VAL A 107 1.64 8.94 -9.74
N SER A 108 2.14 9.69 -10.72
CA SER A 108 3.51 9.55 -11.21
C SER A 108 4.54 9.88 -10.13
N VAL A 109 4.26 10.92 -9.32
CA VAL A 109 5.14 11.30 -8.21
C VAL A 109 5.16 10.22 -7.12
N ALA A 110 4.01 9.68 -6.74
CA ALA A 110 3.89 8.58 -5.78
C ALA A 110 4.71 7.38 -6.24
N ILE A 111 4.43 6.85 -7.43
CA ILE A 111 5.12 5.67 -7.96
C ILE A 111 6.64 5.91 -8.07
N ALA A 112 7.07 7.03 -8.64
CA ALA A 112 8.50 7.35 -8.76
C ALA A 112 9.19 7.43 -7.38
N SER A 113 8.53 8.06 -6.40
CA SER A 113 9.05 8.19 -5.05
C SER A 113 9.14 6.85 -4.30
N GLN A 114 8.19 5.92 -4.53
CA GLN A 114 8.23 4.56 -3.98
C GLN A 114 9.45 3.80 -4.49
N PHE A 115 9.73 3.82 -5.81
CA PHE A 115 10.92 3.20 -6.37
C PHE A 115 12.22 3.82 -5.82
N GLY A 116 12.27 5.15 -5.70
CA GLY A 116 13.41 5.86 -5.13
C GLY A 116 13.65 5.51 -3.66
N GLY A 117 12.59 5.47 -2.85
CA GLY A 117 12.64 5.12 -1.43
C GLY A 117 13.09 3.68 -1.22
N ALA A 118 12.52 2.73 -1.97
CA ALA A 118 12.93 1.33 -1.93
C ALA A 118 14.41 1.14 -2.27
N PHE A 119 14.88 1.75 -3.36
CA PHE A 119 16.28 1.63 -3.77
C PHE A 119 17.24 2.19 -2.71
N LEU A 120 16.97 3.38 -2.16
CA LEU A 120 17.82 3.99 -1.14
C LEU A 120 17.81 3.16 0.16
N ALA A 121 16.68 2.58 0.53
CA ALA A 121 16.58 1.67 1.67
C ALA A 121 17.38 0.39 1.46
N SER A 122 17.40 -0.18 0.25
CA SER A 122 18.26 -1.31 -0.09
C SER A 122 19.73 -0.98 0.08
N MET A 123 20.16 0.19 -0.40
CA MET A 123 21.53 0.66 -0.24
C MET A 123 21.90 0.80 1.24
N LEU A 124 21.09 1.53 2.02
CA LEU A 124 21.38 1.78 3.43
C LEU A 124 21.28 0.49 4.26
N GLY A 125 20.27 -0.34 4.01
CA GLY A 125 20.08 -1.63 4.66
C GLY A 125 21.31 -2.51 4.51
N PHE A 126 21.86 -2.60 3.30
CA PHE A 126 23.12 -3.33 3.07
C PHE A 126 24.29 -2.79 3.88
N PHE A 127 24.46 -1.46 3.97
CA PHE A 127 25.56 -0.87 4.74
C PHE A 127 25.41 -1.06 6.25
N CYS A 128 24.18 -1.03 6.76
CA CYS A 128 23.88 -1.19 8.19
C CYS A 128 23.94 -2.66 8.63
N PHE A 129 23.55 -3.59 7.77
CA PHE A 129 23.34 -5.01 8.12
C PHE A 129 24.24 -5.96 7.29
N LYS A 130 25.47 -5.53 6.96
CA LYS A 130 26.48 -6.14 6.05
C LYS A 130 26.61 -7.67 5.95
N ASN A 131 26.07 -8.43 6.90
CA ASN A 131 26.11 -9.90 6.95
C ASN A 131 24.77 -10.60 6.59
N TYR A 132 23.70 -9.85 6.29
CA TYR A 132 22.39 -10.39 5.91
C TYR A 132 22.16 -10.26 4.40
N VAL A 133 22.92 -11.03 3.62
CA VAL A 133 22.71 -11.18 2.17
C VAL A 133 22.37 -12.64 1.93
N ASN A 134 21.09 -12.93 1.64
CA ASN A 134 20.62 -14.15 0.95
C ASN A 134 19.12 -14.12 0.59
N ASP A 135 18.33 -13.14 1.07
CA ASP A 135 16.86 -13.19 0.98
C ASP A 135 16.23 -12.12 0.07
N VAL A 136 16.96 -11.70 -0.97
CA VAL A 136 16.35 -10.90 -2.04
C VAL A 136 15.46 -11.82 -2.86
N PRO A 137 14.23 -11.40 -3.25
CA PRO A 137 13.34 -12.21 -4.08
C PRO A 137 14.06 -12.59 -5.38
N TYR A 138 14.58 -13.81 -5.41
CA TYR A 138 15.35 -14.35 -6.50
C TYR A 138 15.05 -15.84 -6.62
N LEU A 139 14.51 -16.21 -7.78
CA LEU A 139 14.28 -17.60 -8.15
C LEU A 139 15.47 -18.06 -8.98
N SER A 140 16.54 -18.55 -8.33
CA SER A 140 17.50 -19.43 -9.00
C SER A 140 17.23 -20.87 -8.61
N GLN A 141 17.05 -21.73 -9.61
CA GLN A 141 16.97 -23.18 -9.44
C GLN A 141 15.75 -23.68 -8.65
N THR A 142 14.60 -23.02 -8.79
CA THR A 142 13.33 -23.52 -8.24
C THR A 142 12.68 -24.55 -9.17
N SER A 143 11.95 -25.50 -8.58
CA SER A 143 11.17 -26.46 -9.35
C SER A 143 10.05 -25.75 -10.12
N ILE A 144 9.47 -26.42 -11.13
CA ILE A 144 8.37 -25.82 -11.89
C ILE A 144 7.14 -25.57 -11.00
N GLU A 145 6.92 -26.43 -10.01
CA GLU A 145 5.85 -26.29 -9.02
C GLU A 145 6.06 -25.05 -8.14
N GLU A 146 7.28 -24.84 -7.65
CA GLU A 146 7.63 -23.64 -6.88
C GLU A 146 7.46 -22.37 -7.72
N TYR A 147 7.87 -22.42 -8.99
CA TYR A 147 7.70 -21.30 -9.91
C TYR A 147 6.21 -20.91 -10.08
N PHE A 148 5.33 -21.90 -10.28
CA PHE A 148 3.87 -21.66 -10.33
C PHE A 148 3.32 -21.18 -8.99
N ALA A 149 3.78 -21.74 -7.87
CA ALA A 149 3.37 -21.32 -6.53
C ALA A 149 3.70 -19.84 -6.29
N VAL A 150 4.87 -19.36 -6.75
CA VAL A 150 5.20 -17.93 -6.68
C VAL A 150 4.27 -17.10 -7.53
N ILE A 151 4.04 -17.47 -8.79
CA ILE A 151 3.13 -16.73 -9.69
C ILE A 151 1.74 -16.58 -9.06
N ILE A 152 1.18 -17.69 -8.57
CA ILE A 152 -0.14 -17.71 -7.94
C ILE A 152 -0.10 -16.89 -6.64
N GLY A 153 0.96 -17.03 -5.84
CA GLY A 153 1.15 -16.28 -4.61
C GLY A 153 1.20 -14.78 -4.81
N GLU A 154 1.93 -14.28 -5.82
CA GLU A 154 1.97 -12.85 -6.17
C GLU A 154 0.58 -12.32 -6.54
N ILE A 155 -0.13 -13.06 -7.40
CA ILE A 155 -1.45 -12.65 -7.89
C ILE A 155 -2.47 -12.65 -6.75
N LEU A 156 -2.59 -13.77 -6.02
CA LEU A 156 -3.57 -13.91 -4.94
C LEU A 156 -3.25 -12.99 -3.76
N GLY A 157 -1.97 -12.89 -3.37
CA GLY A 157 -1.54 -12.02 -2.29
C GLY A 157 -1.84 -10.56 -2.59
N SER A 158 -1.50 -10.10 -3.80
CA SER A 158 -1.77 -8.72 -4.22
C SER A 158 -3.25 -8.45 -4.43
N LEU A 159 -4.03 -9.45 -4.87
CA LEU A 159 -5.49 -9.36 -4.96
C LEU A 159 -6.11 -9.12 -3.59
N ILE A 160 -5.77 -9.94 -2.59
CA ILE A 160 -6.29 -9.84 -1.22
C ILE A 160 -5.91 -8.49 -0.62
N LEU A 161 -4.65 -8.09 -0.75
CA LEU A 161 -4.19 -6.81 -0.24
C LEU A 161 -4.94 -5.64 -0.88
N THR A 162 -5.02 -5.63 -2.21
CA THR A 162 -5.71 -4.56 -2.94
C THR A 162 -7.20 -4.53 -2.63
N ALA A 163 -7.83 -5.69 -2.41
CA ALA A 163 -9.23 -5.75 -2.01
C ALA A 163 -9.43 -5.08 -0.65
N GLY A 164 -8.52 -5.30 0.29
CA GLY A 164 -8.50 -4.61 1.58
C GLY A 164 -8.50 -3.09 1.44
N PHE A 165 -7.58 -2.56 0.62
CA PHE A 165 -7.54 -1.13 0.32
C PHE A 165 -8.84 -0.64 -0.32
N LEU A 166 -9.35 -1.34 -1.34
CA LEU A 166 -10.56 -0.92 -2.03
C LEU A 166 -11.80 -0.92 -1.13
N PHE A 167 -11.96 -1.91 -0.26
CA PHE A 167 -13.06 -1.92 0.71
C PHE A 167 -12.91 -0.80 1.74
N GLN A 168 -11.73 -0.67 2.32
CA GLN A 168 -11.50 0.28 3.43
C GLN A 168 -11.44 1.76 3.01
N TYR A 169 -11.24 2.04 1.72
CA TYR A 169 -11.26 3.39 1.17
C TYR A 169 -12.55 3.71 0.40
N ASP A 170 -13.52 2.78 0.34
CA ASP A 170 -14.85 3.04 -0.18
C ASP A 170 -15.81 3.35 0.99
N ASP A 171 -16.41 4.54 0.97
CA ASP A 171 -17.32 5.03 2.00
C ASP A 171 -18.58 4.13 2.21
N LEU A 172 -18.87 3.18 1.32
CA LEU A 172 -20.00 2.24 1.46
C LEU A 172 -19.61 0.82 1.86
N MET A 173 -18.32 0.49 1.78
CA MET A 173 -17.83 -0.87 2.02
C MET A 173 -16.75 -0.93 3.09
N ASP A 174 -16.49 0.20 3.76
CA ASP A 174 -15.53 0.26 4.85
C ASP A 174 -15.97 -0.66 5.98
N PHE A 175 -15.03 -1.47 6.46
CA PHE A 175 -15.31 -2.33 7.61
C PHE A 175 -15.33 -1.52 8.90
N THR A 176 -14.63 -0.38 8.91
CA THR A 176 -14.47 0.48 10.08
C THR A 176 -14.10 1.90 9.65
N SER A 177 -14.56 2.87 10.43
CA SER A 177 -14.16 4.28 10.32
C SER A 177 -13.00 4.64 11.24
N ASP A 178 -12.60 3.74 12.15
CA ASP A 178 -11.46 3.95 13.05
C ASP A 178 -10.14 3.70 12.30
N ARG A 179 -9.19 4.63 12.44
CA ARG A 179 -7.93 4.60 11.70
C ARG A 179 -7.00 3.48 12.17
N LEU A 180 -7.00 3.19 13.47
CA LEU A 180 -6.19 2.11 14.03
C LEU A 180 -6.73 0.78 13.52
N GLU A 181 -8.03 0.56 13.58
CA GLU A 181 -8.67 -0.65 13.04
C GLU A 181 -8.44 -0.81 11.53
N HIS A 182 -8.57 0.27 10.75
CA HIS A 182 -8.23 0.29 9.33
C HIS A 182 -6.80 -0.21 9.10
N SER A 183 -5.84 0.35 9.85
CA SER A 183 -4.42 -0.01 9.72
C SER A 183 -4.15 -1.47 10.12
N ILE A 184 -4.85 -1.98 11.13
CA ILE A 184 -4.76 -3.38 11.58
C ILE A 184 -5.30 -4.31 10.50
N ILE A 185 -6.43 -3.96 9.87
CA ILE A 185 -7.04 -4.77 8.81
C ILE A 185 -6.12 -4.82 7.59
N ILE A 186 -5.60 -3.68 7.13
CA ILE A 186 -4.64 -3.64 6.02
C ILE A 186 -3.36 -4.44 6.34
N SER A 187 -2.81 -4.29 7.55
CA SER A 187 -1.66 -5.06 8.02
C SER A 187 -1.95 -6.58 8.04
N GLY A 188 -3.11 -6.98 8.54
CA GLY A 188 -3.54 -8.38 8.58
C GLY A 188 -3.67 -8.99 7.18
N LEU A 189 -4.35 -8.28 6.27
CA LEU A 189 -4.49 -8.71 4.88
C LEU A 189 -3.15 -8.77 4.16
N TYR A 190 -2.22 -7.87 4.48
CA TYR A 190 -0.86 -7.93 3.97
C TYR A 190 -0.12 -9.17 4.45
N GLY A 191 -0.19 -9.48 5.74
CA GLY A 191 0.38 -10.69 6.32
C GLY A 191 -0.19 -11.97 5.70
N VAL A 192 -1.50 -12.02 5.48
CA VAL A 192 -2.18 -13.14 4.78
C VAL A 192 -1.67 -13.27 3.35
N GLY A 193 -1.67 -12.17 2.60
CA GLY A 193 -1.20 -12.19 1.21
C GLY A 193 0.25 -12.65 1.10
N ARG A 194 1.12 -12.17 1.98
CA ARG A 194 2.54 -12.56 2.00
C ARG A 194 2.72 -14.04 2.37
N THR A 195 1.88 -14.59 3.26
CA THR A 195 1.88 -16.02 3.60
C THR A 195 1.60 -16.89 2.37
N LEU A 196 0.67 -16.46 1.50
CA LEU A 196 0.38 -17.17 0.24
C LEU A 196 1.54 -17.10 -0.76
N SER A 197 2.39 -16.07 -0.66
CA SER A 197 3.59 -15.89 -1.49
C SER A 197 4.89 -16.32 -0.79
N TYR A 198 4.81 -17.09 0.30
CA TYR A 198 5.96 -17.36 1.19
C TYR A 198 7.15 -18.02 0.47
N VAL A 199 6.88 -18.91 -0.50
CA VAL A 199 7.89 -19.60 -1.33
C VAL A 199 8.88 -18.60 -1.95
N ALA A 200 8.40 -17.40 -2.29
CA ALA A 200 9.15 -16.38 -2.99
C ALA A 200 9.74 -15.30 -2.09
N LYS A 201 9.46 -15.34 -0.78
CA LYS A 201 9.78 -14.24 0.15
C LYS A 201 9.27 -12.87 -0.32
N SER A 202 8.17 -12.88 -1.08
CA SER A 202 7.66 -11.71 -1.79
C SER A 202 7.29 -10.55 -0.87
N SER A 203 7.37 -9.33 -1.40
CA SER A 203 6.83 -8.13 -0.78
C SER A 203 5.45 -7.74 -1.31
N LEU A 204 4.92 -8.43 -2.34
CA LEU A 204 3.71 -8.05 -3.09
C LEU A 204 3.74 -6.59 -3.58
N ASN A 205 4.94 -6.04 -3.76
CA ASN A 205 5.18 -4.63 -3.97
C ASN A 205 6.25 -4.42 -5.06
N PRO A 206 5.85 -3.96 -6.25
CA PRO A 206 6.77 -3.77 -7.37
C PRO A 206 7.97 -2.87 -7.06
N ALA A 207 7.77 -1.80 -6.29
CA ALA A 207 8.84 -0.85 -5.96
C ALA A 207 9.90 -1.51 -5.08
N ILE A 208 9.47 -2.25 -4.06
CA ILE A 208 10.36 -2.95 -3.14
C ILE A 208 11.13 -4.06 -3.87
N ALA A 209 10.44 -4.88 -4.67
CA ALA A 209 11.08 -5.95 -5.42
C ALA A 209 12.15 -5.40 -6.38
N MET A 210 11.82 -4.37 -7.17
CA MET A 210 12.76 -3.72 -8.07
C MET A 210 13.93 -3.09 -7.30
N GLY A 211 13.65 -2.36 -6.21
CA GLY A 211 14.68 -1.68 -5.41
C GLY A 211 15.69 -2.65 -4.79
N LEU A 212 15.22 -3.80 -4.29
CA LEU A 212 16.09 -4.86 -3.74
C LEU A 212 16.93 -5.52 -4.84
N VAL A 213 16.29 -5.99 -5.91
CA VAL A 213 16.97 -6.74 -6.99
C VAL A 213 17.94 -5.83 -7.75
N PHE A 214 17.54 -4.60 -8.06
CA PHE A 214 18.40 -3.65 -8.76
C PHE A 214 19.65 -3.33 -7.94
N PHE A 215 19.51 -3.07 -6.64
CA PHE A 215 20.65 -2.82 -5.77
C PHE A 215 21.59 -4.04 -5.68
N GLU A 216 21.07 -5.26 -5.51
CA GLU A 216 21.90 -6.47 -5.49
C GLU A 216 22.69 -6.66 -6.79
N CYS A 217 22.06 -6.40 -7.94
CA CYS A 217 22.74 -6.47 -9.24
C CYS A 217 23.83 -5.41 -9.37
N CYS A 218 23.59 -4.19 -8.87
CA CYS A 218 24.63 -3.15 -8.82
C CYS A 218 25.77 -3.54 -7.88
N LYS A 219 25.48 -4.21 -6.76
CA LYS A 219 26.46 -4.62 -5.75
C LYS A 219 27.43 -5.69 -6.28
N ASP A 220 26.94 -6.74 -6.92
CA ASP A 220 27.75 -7.91 -7.27
C ASP A 220 27.83 -8.25 -8.76
N GLY A 221 27.17 -7.47 -9.62
CA GLY A 221 27.22 -7.62 -11.08
C GLY A 221 26.40 -8.77 -11.66
N HIS A 222 25.64 -9.55 -10.87
CA HIS A 222 24.86 -10.68 -11.38
C HIS A 222 23.49 -10.25 -11.90
N TRP A 223 23.47 -9.69 -13.11
CA TRP A 223 22.26 -9.20 -13.78
C TRP A 223 21.24 -10.31 -14.14
N ALA A 224 21.63 -11.58 -14.09
CA ALA A 224 20.70 -12.71 -14.29
C ALA A 224 19.50 -12.69 -13.32
N ARG A 225 19.62 -12.01 -12.17
CA ARG A 225 18.50 -11.83 -11.23
C ARG A 225 17.32 -11.03 -11.80
N PHE A 226 17.55 -10.22 -12.83
CA PHE A 226 16.48 -9.50 -13.52
C PHE A 226 15.53 -10.41 -14.30
N TRP A 227 15.97 -11.62 -14.68
CA TRP A 227 15.18 -12.49 -15.56
C TRP A 227 13.80 -12.82 -14.99
N ASN A 228 13.71 -13.07 -13.69
CA ASN A 228 12.46 -13.40 -13.00
C ASN A 228 11.84 -12.19 -12.27
N LEU A 229 12.44 -11.01 -12.37
CA LEU A 229 11.96 -9.82 -11.65
C LEU A 229 10.54 -9.41 -12.07
N TRP A 230 10.17 -9.68 -13.32
CA TRP A 230 8.83 -9.39 -13.85
C TRP A 230 7.72 -10.08 -13.06
N ILE A 231 8.00 -11.21 -12.40
CA ILE A 231 7.04 -11.91 -11.53
C ILE A 231 6.66 -10.99 -10.37
N TYR A 232 7.67 -10.42 -9.71
CA TYR A 232 7.50 -9.57 -8.53
C TYR A 232 7.13 -8.12 -8.85
N THR A 233 7.39 -7.65 -10.06
CA THR A 233 7.04 -6.28 -10.47
C THR A 233 5.77 -6.22 -11.30
N GLY A 234 5.43 -7.27 -12.04
CA GLY A 234 4.29 -7.30 -12.95
C GLY A 234 3.05 -7.97 -12.38
N LEU A 235 3.20 -9.14 -11.74
CA LEU A 235 2.03 -9.88 -11.23
C LEU A 235 1.28 -9.20 -10.09
N PRO A 236 1.91 -8.38 -9.23
CA PRO A 236 1.14 -7.58 -8.27
C PRO A 236 0.12 -6.66 -8.93
N PHE A 237 0.45 -6.08 -10.10
CA PHE A 237 -0.54 -5.32 -10.87
C PHE A 237 -1.69 -6.21 -11.35
N VAL A 238 -1.40 -7.43 -11.83
CA VAL A 238 -2.43 -8.39 -12.25
C VAL A 238 -3.39 -8.68 -11.09
N GLY A 239 -2.87 -9.00 -9.91
CA GLY A 239 -3.68 -9.21 -8.71
C GLY A 239 -4.53 -7.98 -8.34
N ALA A 240 -3.93 -6.80 -8.39
CA ALA A 240 -4.62 -5.54 -8.10
C ALA A 240 -5.76 -5.26 -9.10
N PHE A 241 -5.53 -5.46 -10.41
CA PHE A 241 -6.56 -5.29 -11.44
C PHE A 241 -7.69 -6.31 -11.33
N ILE A 242 -7.38 -7.57 -11.01
CA ILE A 242 -8.39 -8.60 -10.75
C ILE A 242 -9.25 -8.18 -9.56
N SER A 243 -8.63 -7.72 -8.47
CA SER A 243 -9.33 -7.22 -7.28
C SER A 243 -10.32 -6.09 -7.62
N LEU A 244 -9.86 -5.06 -8.33
CA LEU A 244 -10.70 -3.96 -8.80
C LEU A 244 -11.88 -4.46 -9.64
N THR A 245 -11.62 -5.39 -10.57
CA THR A 245 -12.64 -5.94 -11.46
C THR A 245 -13.69 -6.74 -10.69
N LEU A 246 -13.25 -7.61 -9.77
CA LEU A 246 -14.13 -8.42 -8.93
C LEU A 246 -15.02 -7.55 -8.07
N ILE A 247 -14.45 -6.54 -7.39
CA ILE A 247 -15.24 -5.62 -6.54
C ILE A 247 -16.24 -4.85 -7.39
N ARG A 248 -15.85 -4.33 -8.56
CA ARG A 248 -16.79 -3.65 -9.47
C ARG A 248 -17.91 -4.55 -9.97
N ILE A 249 -17.66 -5.83 -10.20
CA ILE A 249 -18.67 -6.80 -10.65
C ILE A 249 -19.60 -7.17 -9.49
N LEU A 250 -19.04 -7.57 -8.34
CA LEU A 250 -19.80 -8.05 -7.18
C LEU A 250 -20.66 -6.95 -6.57
N TYR A 251 -20.16 -5.72 -6.55
CA TYR A 251 -20.83 -4.56 -5.96
C TYR A 251 -21.41 -3.62 -7.03
N LYS A 252 -21.59 -4.10 -8.26
CA LYS A 252 -22.14 -3.32 -9.37
C LYS A 252 -23.45 -2.63 -8.99
N ASP A 253 -24.35 -3.34 -8.31
CA ASP A 253 -25.65 -2.79 -7.88
C ASP A 253 -25.51 -1.69 -6.82
N CYS A 254 -24.49 -1.77 -5.95
CA CYS A 254 -24.19 -0.71 -4.99
C CYS A 254 -23.66 0.54 -5.71
N TYR A 255 -22.79 0.35 -6.68
CA TYR A 255 -22.26 1.43 -7.51
C TYR A 255 -23.32 2.08 -8.41
N GLU A 256 -24.23 1.30 -8.99
CA GLU A 256 -25.36 1.84 -9.76
C GLU A 256 -26.31 2.64 -8.87
N LYS A 257 -26.50 2.23 -7.61
CA LYS A 257 -27.25 3.01 -6.60
C LYS A 257 -26.54 4.31 -6.25
N GLN A 258 -25.21 4.34 -6.12
CA GLN A 258 -24.44 5.57 -5.91
C GLN A 258 -24.62 6.57 -7.07
N ILE A 259 -24.52 6.09 -8.31
CA ILE A 259 -24.71 6.93 -9.51
C ILE A 259 -26.13 7.51 -9.54
N LYS A 260 -27.14 6.71 -9.21
CA LYS A 260 -28.54 7.17 -9.12
C LYS A 260 -28.76 8.16 -7.96
N ALA A 261 -28.01 8.04 -6.88
CA ALA A 261 -28.04 8.96 -5.74
C ALA A 261 -27.25 10.27 -5.98
N GLY A 262 -26.58 10.43 -7.13
CA GLY A 262 -25.82 11.63 -7.48
C GLY A 262 -24.45 11.74 -6.81
N LEU A 263 -23.98 10.67 -6.15
CA LEU A 263 -22.62 10.58 -5.62
C LEU A 263 -21.69 10.24 -6.79
N LYS A 264 -20.86 11.20 -7.21
CA LYS A 264 -19.87 11.02 -8.28
C LYS A 264 -18.53 10.56 -7.70
N TYR A 265 -17.89 9.63 -8.41
CA TYR A 265 -16.44 9.39 -8.32
C TYR A 265 -15.64 10.62 -8.76
#